data_AF-A0A4V1IWV8-F1
#
_entry.id   AF-A0A4V1IWV8-F1
#
_cell.length_a   1.000
_cell.length_b   1.000
_cell.length_c   1.000
_cell.angle_alpha   90.00
_cell.angle_beta   90.00
_cell.angle_gamma   90.00
#
_symmetry.space_group_name_H-M   'P 1'
#
loop_
_entity.id
_entity.type
_entity.pdbx_description
1 polymer ?
#
loop_
_entity_poly.entity_id
_entity_poly.type
_entity_poly.pdbx_seq_one_letter_code
_entity_poly.pdbx_strand_id
1 'polypeptide(L)'
;MPPHQEGNPVLRYIRNIPWEWGEGVVPDYVVGVTGCVLFLSLRYHRLRPEYIYDRIQKLGRRFVLRVLLVQVDVTDHQELIRELTRVAVSGEMTLFLAWSAEEAGRYIETFKSFEHRPPDVLRERVDDAYLARLTKFLTSVKSVTKTDVLTLISNFGTLARIVSATPEELASLPGFGTQKVRRLREAFSQPFIAHD
;
A
#
# COMPACT_ATOMS: atom_id res chain seq x y z
N MET A 1 19.79 11.42 14.80
CA MET A 1 19.38 12.63 14.04
C MET A 1 20.37 13.76 14.32
N PRO A 2 20.62 14.71 13.41
CA PRO A 2 21.59 15.77 13.66
C PRO A 2 21.03 16.88 14.58
N PRO A 3 21.86 17.58 15.38
CA PRO A 3 21.42 18.56 16.38
C PRO A 3 20.52 19.69 15.83
N HIS A 4 20.65 20.06 14.56
CA HIS A 4 19.79 21.08 13.94
C HIS A 4 18.31 20.69 13.85
N GLN A 5 17.94 19.45 14.20
CA GLN A 5 16.54 19.01 14.30
C GLN A 5 15.89 19.35 15.65
N GLU A 6 16.60 19.86 16.66
CA GLU A 6 16.06 20.12 18.01
C GLU A 6 14.78 20.96 18.04
N GLY A 7 14.61 21.90 17.11
CA GLY A 7 13.39 22.71 16.96
C GLY A 7 12.30 22.13 16.06
N ASN A 8 12.49 20.95 15.47
CA ASN A 8 11.55 20.39 14.51
C ASN A 8 10.25 19.96 15.21
N PRO A 9 9.08 20.48 14.82
CA PRO A 9 7.81 20.12 15.44
C PRO A 9 7.49 18.63 15.36
N VAL A 10 8.06 17.88 14.42
CA VAL A 10 7.87 16.43 14.27
C VAL A 10 8.41 15.64 15.46
N LEU A 11 9.48 16.11 16.12
CA LEU A 11 10.13 15.37 17.22
C LEU A 11 9.18 15.04 18.37
N ARG A 12 8.24 15.95 18.69
CA ARG A 12 7.26 15.75 19.76
C ARG A 12 6.32 14.56 19.51
N TYR A 13 6.30 14.03 18.30
CA TYR A 13 5.44 12.93 17.85
C TYR A 13 6.21 11.63 17.60
N ILE A 14 7.54 11.62 17.75
CA ILE A 14 8.36 10.41 17.74
C ILE A 14 8.52 9.94 19.19
N ARG A 15 7.65 9.02 19.62
CA ARG A 15 7.53 8.55 21.01
C ARG A 15 7.67 7.03 21.15
N ASN A 16 7.41 6.29 20.09
CA ASN A 16 7.37 4.83 20.09
C ASN A 16 8.72 4.18 19.80
N ILE A 17 9.73 4.97 19.42
CA ILE A 17 11.11 4.51 19.18
C ILE A 17 12.10 5.38 19.97
N PRO A 18 13.16 4.77 20.54
CA PRO A 18 14.26 5.54 21.09
C PRO A 18 15.01 6.24 19.96
N TRP A 19 15.54 7.42 20.25
CA TRP A 19 16.32 8.20 19.30
C TRP A 19 17.44 8.96 20.01
N GLU A 20 18.49 9.29 19.24
CA GLU A 20 19.67 9.98 19.73
C GLU A 20 20.15 11.05 18.74
N TRP A 21 20.93 11.99 19.26
CA TRP A 21 21.66 12.95 18.44
C TRP A 21 22.90 12.30 17.83
N GLY A 22 23.16 12.57 16.56
CA GLY A 22 24.34 12.07 15.84
C GLY A 22 25.07 13.22 15.15
N GLU A 23 26.36 13.36 15.42
CA GLU A 23 27.23 14.33 14.77
C GLU A 23 27.60 13.90 13.36
N GLY A 24 27.78 14.86 12.44
CA GLY A 24 28.18 14.57 11.05
C GLY A 24 27.12 13.84 10.20
N VAL A 25 25.90 13.67 10.72
CA VAL A 25 24.81 13.01 10.00
C VAL A 25 24.20 13.97 8.97
N VAL A 26 24.28 13.59 7.69
CA VAL A 26 23.76 14.39 6.57
C VAL A 26 22.22 14.40 6.47
N PRO A 27 21.49 13.26 6.56
CA PRO A 27 20.04 13.28 6.54
C PRO A 27 19.45 13.85 7.84
N ASP A 28 18.18 14.26 7.80
CA ASP A 28 17.49 14.75 9.00
C ASP A 28 17.13 13.60 9.95
N TYR A 29 16.82 12.43 9.40
CA TYR A 29 16.62 11.22 10.17
C TYR A 29 17.32 10.03 9.52
N VAL A 30 18.02 9.25 10.33
CA VAL A 30 18.51 7.93 9.95
C VAL A 30 17.54 6.93 10.55
N VAL A 31 16.85 6.18 9.69
CA VAL A 31 15.80 5.22 10.08
C VAL A 31 16.26 3.78 9.90
N GLY A 32 17.51 3.58 9.50
CA GLY A 32 18.17 2.28 9.50
C GLY A 32 19.56 2.36 8.90
N VAL A 33 20.28 1.24 8.87
CA VAL A 33 21.63 1.14 8.30
C VAL A 33 21.66 1.62 6.85
N THR A 34 20.63 1.30 6.08
CA THR A 34 20.52 1.66 4.66
C THR A 34 19.37 2.63 4.37
N GLY A 35 18.69 3.15 5.39
CA GLY A 35 17.49 3.98 5.26
C GLY A 35 17.62 5.36 5.90
N CYS A 36 17.25 6.40 5.14
CA CYS A 36 17.25 7.77 5.64
C CYS A 36 16.04 8.58 5.17
N VAL A 37 15.78 9.68 5.89
CA VAL A 37 14.72 10.64 5.60
C VAL A 37 15.31 12.06 5.56
N LEU A 38 15.00 12.80 4.50
CA LEU A 38 15.08 14.26 4.46
C LEU A 38 13.69 14.82 4.77
N PHE A 39 13.62 15.81 5.65
CA PHE A 39 12.37 16.46 6.04
C PHE A 39 12.29 17.87 5.48
N LEU A 40 11.13 18.21 4.92
CA LEU A 40 10.85 19.53 4.36
C LEU A 40 9.41 19.92 4.63
N SER A 41 9.15 21.12 5.15
CA SER A 41 7.79 21.67 5.14
C SER A 41 7.57 22.51 3.88
N LEU A 42 6.36 22.50 3.32
CA LEU A 42 6.04 23.31 2.14
C LEU A 42 6.16 24.80 2.42
N ARG A 43 5.81 25.25 3.64
CA ARG A 43 6.02 26.62 4.09
C ARG A 43 7.50 27.01 4.03
N TYR A 44 8.40 26.12 4.46
CA TYR A 44 9.84 26.38 4.37
C TYR A 44 10.34 26.35 2.92
N HIS A 45 9.86 25.40 2.12
CA HIS A 45 10.21 25.29 0.71
C HIS A 45 9.87 26.57 -0.07
N ARG A 46 8.74 27.23 0.22
CA ARG A 46 8.42 28.55 -0.36
C ARG A 46 9.46 29.62 -0.06
N LEU A 47 10.02 29.61 1.15
CA LEU A 47 11.01 30.61 1.57
C LEU A 47 12.40 30.29 1.00
N ARG A 48 12.71 29.01 0.80
CA ARG A 48 14.02 28.51 0.37
C ARG A 48 13.85 27.34 -0.61
N PRO A 49 13.50 27.59 -1.88
CA PRO A 49 13.26 26.51 -2.85
C PRO A 49 14.54 25.70 -3.15
N GLU A 50 15.69 26.37 -3.24
CA GLU A 50 17.00 25.74 -3.54
C GLU A 50 17.50 24.79 -2.46
N TYR A 51 17.04 24.96 -1.22
CA TYR A 51 17.54 24.21 -0.06
C TYR A 51 17.48 22.70 -0.27
N ILE A 52 16.39 22.20 -0.85
CA ILE A 52 16.22 20.75 -0.99
C ILE A 52 17.20 20.15 -2.00
N TYR A 53 17.52 20.88 -3.07
CA TYR A 53 18.47 20.44 -4.09
C TYR A 53 19.86 20.25 -3.48
N ASP A 54 20.32 21.22 -2.68
CA ASP A 54 21.59 21.11 -1.95
C ASP A 54 21.61 19.93 -0.97
N ARG A 55 20.52 19.71 -0.24
CA ARG A 55 20.41 18.61 0.72
C ARG A 55 20.48 17.25 0.01
N ILE A 56 19.81 17.11 -1.12
CA ILE A 56 19.84 15.88 -1.93
C ILE A 56 21.24 15.63 -2.49
N GLN A 57 21.89 16.66 -3.02
CA GLN A 57 23.26 16.55 -3.53
C GLN A 57 24.24 16.14 -2.43
N LYS A 58 24.17 16.78 -1.26
CA LYS A 58 25.02 16.44 -0.10
C LYS A 58 24.78 15.02 0.41
N LEU A 59 23.54 14.54 0.36
CA LEU A 59 23.17 13.17 0.75
C LEU A 59 23.80 12.14 -0.21
N GLY A 60 23.78 12.44 -1.51
CA GLY A 60 24.28 11.55 -2.55
C GLY A 60 23.55 10.21 -2.58
N ARG A 61 24.31 9.13 -2.78
CA ARG A 61 23.81 7.73 -2.86
C ARG A 61 24.26 6.88 -1.66
N ARG A 62 24.46 7.51 -0.49
CA ARG A 62 24.95 6.82 0.72
C ARG A 62 23.95 5.84 1.33
N PHE A 63 22.66 6.02 1.03
CA PHE A 63 21.57 5.19 1.53
C PHE A 63 20.84 4.56 0.35
N VAL A 64 20.38 3.32 0.54
CA VAL A 64 19.58 2.59 -0.46
C VAL A 64 18.15 3.13 -0.44
N LEU A 65 17.52 3.17 0.73
CA LEU A 65 16.21 3.79 0.91
C LEU A 65 16.38 5.26 1.28
N ARG A 66 15.97 6.15 0.37
CA ARG A 66 16.03 7.60 0.54
C ARG A 66 14.63 8.17 0.45
N VAL A 67 14.10 8.63 1.58
CA VAL A 67 12.76 9.22 1.66
C VAL A 67 12.86 10.74 1.70
N LEU A 68 12.09 11.41 0.86
CA LEU A 68 11.80 12.84 0.98
C LEU A 68 10.43 12.97 1.66
N LEU A 69 10.42 13.26 2.96
CA LEU A 69 9.21 13.43 3.74
C LEU A 69 8.81 14.90 3.76
N VAL A 70 7.69 15.21 3.11
CA VAL A 70 7.19 16.57 2.93
C VAL A 70 5.97 16.81 3.80
N GLN A 71 6.04 17.78 4.71
CA GLN A 71 4.89 18.23 5.48
C GLN A 71 4.10 19.28 4.69
N VAL A 72 2.82 19.00 4.45
CA VAL A 72 1.88 19.88 3.74
C VAL A 72 1.23 20.83 4.75
N ASP A 73 1.86 21.98 4.98
CA ASP A 73 1.49 22.99 5.98
C ASP A 73 1.05 24.34 5.36
N VAL A 74 0.59 24.28 4.11
CA VAL A 74 0.07 25.39 3.29
C VAL A 74 -1.15 24.92 2.48
N THR A 75 -2.04 25.85 2.12
CA THR A 75 -3.31 25.54 1.42
C THR A 75 -3.12 25.35 -0.09
N ASP A 76 -2.33 26.21 -0.74
CA ASP A 76 -2.00 26.20 -2.16
C ASP A 76 -0.79 25.28 -2.44
N HIS A 77 -0.93 24.00 -2.13
CA HIS A 77 0.16 23.01 -2.13
C HIS A 77 0.40 22.31 -3.48
N GLN A 78 -0.54 22.39 -4.43
CA GLN A 78 -0.53 21.54 -5.64
C GLN A 78 0.71 21.72 -6.52
N GLU A 79 1.06 22.97 -6.85
CA GLU A 79 2.24 23.25 -7.69
C GLU A 79 3.56 22.90 -6.98
N LEU A 80 3.65 23.16 -5.67
CA LEU A 80 4.84 22.79 -4.88
C LEU A 80 5.04 21.28 -4.82
N ILE A 81 3.97 20.52 -4.60
CA ILE A 81 4.04 19.06 -4.59
C ILE A 81 4.42 18.54 -5.98
N ARG A 82 3.87 19.12 -7.05
CA ARG A 82 4.21 18.75 -8.43
C ARG A 82 5.69 19.01 -8.73
N GLU A 83 6.23 20.15 -8.29
CA GLU A 83 7.66 20.44 -8.38
C GLU A 83 8.49 19.42 -7.58
N LEU A 84 8.20 19.26 -6.29
CA LEU A 84 8.93 18.34 -5.42
C LEU A 84 8.85 16.89 -5.86
N THR A 85 7.76 16.49 -6.54
CA THR A 85 7.65 15.17 -7.17
C THR A 85 8.70 14.99 -8.26
N ARG A 86 8.91 16.01 -9.10
CA ARG A 86 9.98 15.98 -10.11
C ARG A 86 11.36 15.95 -9.46
N VAL A 87 11.56 16.72 -8.39
CA VAL A 87 12.81 16.73 -7.61
C VAL A 87 13.10 15.35 -7.03
N ALA A 88 12.10 14.71 -6.41
CA ALA A 88 12.24 13.38 -5.83
C ALA A 88 12.61 12.33 -6.88
N VAL A 89 11.95 12.35 -8.04
CA VAL A 89 12.26 11.43 -9.16
C VAL A 89 13.69 11.64 -9.66
N SER A 90 14.08 12.88 -9.94
CA SER A 90 15.45 13.20 -10.40
C SER A 90 16.52 12.87 -9.37
N GLY A 91 16.21 13.02 -8.08
CA GLY A 91 17.08 12.66 -6.96
C GLY A 91 17.06 11.17 -6.61
N GLU A 92 16.26 10.35 -7.32
CA GLU A 92 16.02 8.93 -7.04
C GLU A 92 15.59 8.70 -5.56
N MET A 93 14.69 9.55 -5.08
CA MET A 93 14.10 9.51 -3.75
C MET A 93 12.63 9.13 -3.81
N THR A 94 12.13 8.51 -2.74
CA THR A 94 10.70 8.24 -2.56
C THR A 94 10.05 9.42 -1.83
N LEU A 95 9.11 10.10 -2.50
CA LEU A 95 8.33 11.18 -1.89
C LEU A 95 7.23 10.62 -0.98
N PHE A 96 7.20 11.08 0.26
CA PHE A 96 6.08 10.86 1.20
C PHE A 96 5.49 12.21 1.59
N LEU A 97 4.16 12.30 1.59
CA LEU A 97 3.44 13.50 2.01
C LEU A 97 2.81 13.25 3.39
N ALA A 98 2.92 14.21 4.28
CA ALA A 98 2.26 14.23 5.59
C ALA A 98 1.46 15.51 5.76
N TRP A 99 0.20 15.40 6.14
CA TRP A 99 -0.72 16.53 6.35
C TRP A 99 -0.61 17.13 7.75
N SER A 100 0.24 16.57 8.60
CA SER A 100 0.55 17.11 9.93
C SER A 100 1.93 16.67 10.41
N ALA A 101 2.48 17.38 11.39
CA ALA A 101 3.71 16.98 12.06
C ALA A 101 3.56 15.63 12.80
N GLU A 102 2.35 15.33 13.29
CA GLU A 102 2.03 14.05 13.92
C GLU A 102 2.12 12.89 12.95
N GLU A 103 1.54 13.05 11.76
CA GLU A 103 1.60 12.05 10.69
C GLU A 103 3.05 11.85 10.21
N ALA A 104 3.81 12.93 10.04
CA ALA A 104 5.23 12.85 9.70
C ALA A 104 6.03 12.06 10.75
N GLY A 105 5.76 12.28 12.04
CA GLY A 105 6.38 11.53 13.14
C GLY A 105 6.07 10.04 13.05
N ARG A 106 4.80 9.68 12.86
CA ARG A 106 4.36 8.29 12.67
C ARG A 106 5.03 7.60 11.48
N TYR A 107 5.24 8.32 10.37
CA TYR A 107 5.96 7.75 9.23
C TYR A 107 7.42 7.44 9.56
N ILE A 108 8.11 8.35 10.25
CA ILE A 108 9.50 8.12 10.69
C ILE A 108 9.58 6.90 11.62
N GLU A 109 8.66 6.78 12.58
CA GLU A 109 8.56 5.62 13.46
C GLU A 109 8.32 4.31 12.69
N THR A 110 7.44 4.37 11.69
CA THR A 110 7.11 3.22 10.83
C THR A 110 8.33 2.79 10.01
N PHE A 111 9.06 3.73 9.40
CA PHE A 111 10.26 3.39 8.65
C PHE A 111 11.31 2.72 9.53
N LYS A 112 11.52 3.22 10.76
CA LYS A 112 12.48 2.62 11.69
C LYS A 112 12.05 1.24 12.16
N SER A 113 10.79 1.08 12.56
CA SER A 113 10.29 -0.21 13.05
C SER A 113 10.26 -1.31 11.98
N PHE A 114 10.29 -0.94 10.69
CA PHE A 114 10.29 -1.87 9.57
C PHE A 114 11.68 -2.18 9.01
N GLU A 115 12.76 -1.62 9.56
CA GLU A 115 14.13 -1.84 9.10
C GLU A 115 14.51 -3.33 8.98
N HIS A 116 14.01 -4.16 9.91
CA HIS A 116 14.30 -5.60 9.97
C HIS A 116 13.08 -6.47 9.62
N ARG A 117 12.00 -5.88 9.11
CA ARG A 117 10.76 -6.63 8.87
C ARG A 117 10.89 -7.48 7.59
N PRO A 118 10.68 -8.81 7.67
CA PRO A 118 10.83 -9.69 6.51
C PRO A 118 9.72 -9.45 5.47
N PRO A 119 9.98 -9.74 4.18
CA PRO A 119 9.02 -9.54 3.09
C PRO A 119 7.81 -10.48 3.18
N ASP A 120 7.86 -11.52 4.02
CA ASP A 120 6.76 -12.49 4.20
C ASP A 120 5.45 -11.85 4.66
N VAL A 121 5.52 -10.69 5.33
CA VAL A 121 4.33 -9.92 5.73
C VAL A 121 3.56 -9.39 4.52
N LEU A 122 4.22 -9.20 3.37
CA LEU A 122 3.61 -8.76 2.12
C LEU A 122 3.02 -9.93 1.31
N ARG A 123 3.27 -11.18 1.69
CA ARG A 123 2.67 -12.33 0.99
C ARG A 123 1.18 -12.38 1.25
N GLU A 124 0.42 -12.75 0.23
CA GLU A 124 -1.02 -13.01 0.36
C GLU A 124 -1.21 -14.10 1.43
N ARG A 125 -1.94 -13.76 2.50
CA ARG A 125 -2.39 -14.73 3.48
C ARG A 125 -3.49 -15.56 2.84
N VAL A 126 -3.13 -16.73 2.34
CA VAL A 126 -4.12 -17.71 1.87
C VAL A 126 -4.79 -18.27 3.13
N ASP A 127 -6.08 -17.96 3.30
CA ASP A 127 -6.90 -18.62 4.31
C ASP A 127 -7.11 -20.08 3.88
N ASP A 128 -6.55 -21.01 4.65
CA ASP A 128 -6.58 -22.45 4.35
C ASP A 128 -7.94 -23.09 4.56
N ALA A 129 -8.91 -22.38 5.14
CA ALA A 129 -10.26 -22.88 5.30
C ALA A 129 -10.89 -23.24 3.94
N TYR A 130 -11.49 -24.42 3.83
CA TYR A 130 -12.13 -24.91 2.60
C TYR A 130 -13.13 -23.90 2.03
N LEU A 131 -13.96 -23.28 2.87
CA LEU A 131 -14.93 -22.27 2.44
C LEU A 131 -14.26 -21.01 1.87
N ALA A 132 -13.10 -20.60 2.39
CA ALA A 132 -12.37 -19.46 1.86
C ALA A 132 -11.83 -19.75 0.45
N ARG A 133 -11.25 -20.94 0.25
CA ARG A 133 -10.78 -21.40 -1.06
C ARG A 133 -11.94 -21.55 -2.06
N LEU A 134 -13.04 -22.15 -1.64
CA LEU A 134 -14.24 -22.32 -2.48
C LEU A 134 -14.85 -20.97 -2.86
N THR A 135 -14.90 -20.03 -1.91
CA THR A 135 -15.37 -18.66 -2.16
C THR A 135 -14.48 -17.97 -3.18
N LYS A 136 -13.15 -18.01 -3.02
CA LYS A 136 -12.21 -17.43 -3.99
C LYS A 136 -12.37 -18.07 -5.38
N PHE A 137 -12.55 -19.38 -5.44
CA PHE A 137 -12.77 -20.10 -6.70
C PHE A 137 -14.06 -19.68 -7.39
N LEU A 138 -15.21 -19.77 -6.74
CA LEU A 138 -16.51 -19.51 -7.37
C LEU A 138 -16.74 -18.02 -7.66
N THR A 139 -16.20 -17.11 -6.84
CA THR A 139 -16.27 -15.65 -7.09
C THR A 139 -15.37 -15.17 -8.23
N SER A 140 -14.50 -16.03 -8.77
CA SER A 140 -13.77 -15.73 -10.02
C SER A 140 -14.71 -15.66 -11.24
N VAL A 141 -15.87 -16.33 -11.17
CA VAL A 141 -16.91 -16.22 -12.18
C VAL A 141 -17.61 -14.88 -12.03
N LYS A 142 -17.54 -14.05 -13.09
CA LYS A 142 -18.20 -12.74 -13.12
C LYS A 142 -19.66 -12.88 -12.70
N SER A 143 -20.11 -11.99 -11.80
CA SER A 143 -21.45 -11.95 -11.16
C SER A 143 -21.78 -12.96 -10.06
N VAL A 144 -20.86 -13.87 -9.70
CA VAL A 144 -21.02 -14.72 -8.51
C VAL A 144 -20.47 -14.00 -7.29
N THR A 145 -21.28 -13.91 -6.24
CA THR A 145 -20.95 -13.22 -4.98
C THR A 145 -20.68 -14.21 -3.84
N LYS A 146 -20.13 -13.74 -2.71
CA LYS A 146 -19.94 -14.57 -1.51
C LYS A 146 -21.25 -15.20 -1.02
N THR A 147 -22.36 -14.46 -1.08
CA THR A 147 -23.69 -14.95 -0.71
C THR A 147 -24.14 -16.08 -1.63
N ASP A 148 -23.88 -15.95 -2.94
CA ASP A 148 -24.21 -17.01 -3.91
C ASP A 148 -23.43 -18.30 -3.60
N VAL A 149 -22.16 -18.20 -3.20
CA VAL A 149 -21.36 -19.36 -2.78
C VAL A 149 -21.96 -20.07 -1.57
N LEU A 150 -22.44 -19.31 -0.58
CA LEU A 150 -23.13 -19.86 0.58
C LEU A 150 -24.43 -20.57 0.17
N THR A 151 -25.21 -19.99 -0.75
CA THR A 151 -26.41 -20.63 -1.30
C THR A 151 -26.06 -21.93 -2.03
N LEU A 152 -25.04 -21.92 -2.90
CA LEU A 152 -24.60 -23.10 -3.64
C LEU A 152 -24.14 -24.22 -2.70
N ILE A 153 -23.28 -23.93 -1.72
CA ILE A 153 -22.76 -24.96 -0.82
C ILE A 153 -23.85 -25.49 0.11
N SER A 154 -24.80 -24.66 0.55
CA SER A 154 -25.89 -25.09 1.43
C SER A 154 -26.89 -26.00 0.71
N ASN A 155 -27.10 -25.81 -0.60
CA ASN A 155 -28.05 -26.61 -1.38
C ASN A 155 -27.42 -27.86 -2.01
N PHE A 156 -26.19 -27.75 -2.52
CA PHE A 156 -25.52 -28.86 -3.23
C PHE A 156 -24.49 -29.61 -2.38
N GLY A 157 -24.02 -29.04 -1.27
CA GLY A 157 -23.10 -29.67 -0.30
C GLY A 157 -21.65 -29.82 -0.77
N THR A 158 -21.41 -30.14 -2.04
CA THR A 158 -20.07 -30.39 -2.58
C THR A 158 -19.83 -29.64 -3.88
N LEU A 159 -18.56 -29.29 -4.16
CA LEU A 159 -18.19 -28.64 -5.41
C LEU A 159 -18.55 -29.51 -6.64
N ALA A 160 -18.38 -30.83 -6.55
CA ALA A 160 -18.74 -31.74 -7.63
C ALA A 160 -20.23 -31.61 -8.01
N ARG A 161 -21.13 -31.57 -7.02
CA ARG A 161 -22.56 -31.38 -7.27
C ARG A 161 -22.88 -29.99 -7.80
N ILE A 162 -22.18 -28.95 -7.36
CA ILE A 162 -22.32 -27.58 -7.91
C ILE A 162 -21.95 -27.54 -9.40
N VAL A 163 -20.86 -28.20 -9.79
CA VAL A 163 -20.38 -28.23 -11.19
C VAL A 163 -21.31 -29.05 -12.09
N SER A 164 -21.86 -30.14 -11.57
CA SER A 164 -22.79 -31.00 -12.31
C SER A 164 -24.24 -30.49 -12.33
N ALA A 165 -24.59 -29.47 -11.53
CA ALA A 165 -25.95 -28.95 -11.42
C ALA A 165 -26.51 -28.45 -12.76
N THR A 166 -27.77 -28.77 -13.06
CA THR A 166 -28.41 -28.33 -14.30
C THR A 166 -28.77 -26.84 -14.25
N PRO A 167 -28.98 -26.17 -15.41
CA PRO A 167 -29.44 -24.79 -15.43
C PRO A 167 -30.73 -24.58 -14.65
N GLU A 168 -31.65 -25.55 -14.67
CA GLU A 168 -32.94 -25.51 -13.98
C GLU A 168 -32.75 -25.58 -12.46
N GLU A 169 -31.88 -26.48 -11.98
CA GLU A 169 -31.55 -26.59 -10.55
C GLU A 169 -30.89 -25.30 -10.04
N LEU A 170 -29.98 -24.71 -10.79
CA LEU A 170 -29.34 -23.45 -10.45
C LEU A 170 -30.34 -22.29 -10.46
N ALA A 171 -31.25 -22.23 -11.43
CA ALA A 171 -32.28 -21.18 -11.53
C ALA A 171 -33.31 -21.26 -10.40
N SER A 172 -33.49 -22.43 -9.77
CA SER A 172 -34.37 -22.60 -8.60
C SER A 172 -33.83 -21.93 -7.33
N LEU A 173 -32.53 -21.60 -7.31
CA LEU A 173 -31.90 -21.00 -6.13
C LEU A 173 -32.24 -19.52 -5.97
N PRO A 174 -32.42 -19.05 -4.72
CA PRO A 174 -32.67 -17.64 -4.46
C PRO A 174 -31.47 -16.79 -4.92
N GLY A 175 -31.76 -15.77 -5.73
CA GLY A 175 -30.74 -14.83 -6.23
C GLY A 175 -29.97 -15.31 -7.47
N PHE A 176 -30.28 -16.50 -8.01
CA PHE A 176 -29.69 -17.04 -9.25
C PHE A 176 -30.57 -16.72 -10.48
N GLY A 177 -30.44 -15.49 -10.97
CA GLY A 177 -31.05 -15.10 -12.24
C GLY A 177 -30.37 -15.72 -13.46
N THR A 178 -31.03 -15.61 -14.62
CA THR A 178 -30.59 -16.20 -15.90
C THR A 178 -29.14 -15.88 -16.27
N GLN A 179 -28.67 -14.66 -16.00
CA GLN A 179 -27.28 -14.28 -16.26
C GLN A 179 -26.27 -15.02 -15.39
N LYS A 180 -26.56 -15.23 -14.10
CA LYS A 180 -25.66 -15.94 -13.18
C LYS A 180 -25.60 -17.42 -13.54
N VAL A 181 -26.77 -18.03 -13.78
CA VAL A 181 -26.88 -19.43 -14.20
C VAL A 181 -26.08 -19.66 -15.48
N ARG A 182 -26.30 -18.82 -16.51
CA ARG A 182 -25.58 -18.94 -17.78
C ARG A 182 -24.07 -18.83 -17.59
N ARG A 183 -23.58 -17.79 -16.90
CA ARG A 183 -22.13 -17.57 -16.70
C ARG A 183 -21.47 -18.67 -15.89
N LEU A 184 -22.14 -19.17 -14.85
CA LEU A 184 -21.62 -20.26 -14.03
C LEU A 184 -21.51 -21.56 -14.83
N ARG A 185 -22.53 -21.88 -15.64
CA ARG A 185 -22.50 -23.04 -16.54
C ARG A 185 -21.42 -22.90 -17.60
N GLU A 186 -21.38 -21.76 -18.30
CA GLU A 186 -20.34 -21.47 -19.28
C GLU A 186 -18.94 -21.63 -18.68
N ALA A 187 -18.70 -21.11 -17.48
CA ALA A 187 -17.41 -21.24 -16.81
C ALA A 187 -16.99 -22.69 -16.53
N PHE A 188 -17.93 -23.62 -16.35
CA PHE A 188 -17.63 -25.03 -16.07
C PHE A 188 -17.61 -25.92 -17.31
N SER A 189 -18.38 -25.58 -18.34
CA SER A 189 -18.59 -26.46 -19.49
C SER A 189 -18.09 -25.94 -20.83
N GLN A 190 -17.64 -24.68 -20.92
CA GLN A 190 -17.04 -24.19 -22.17
C GLN A 190 -15.73 -24.92 -22.47
N PRO A 191 -15.50 -25.29 -23.74
CA PRO A 191 -14.21 -25.82 -24.15
C PRO A 191 -13.14 -24.74 -24.01
N PHE A 192 -11.93 -25.14 -23.58
CA PHE A 192 -10.80 -24.21 -23.46
C PHE A 192 -10.27 -23.70 -24.80
N ILE A 193 -10.57 -24.43 -25.88
CA ILE A 193 -10.16 -24.11 -27.24
C ILE A 193 -11.44 -23.77 -28.02
N ALA A 194 -11.47 -22.58 -28.62
CA ALA A 194 -12.49 -22.27 -29.60
C ALA A 194 -12.19 -23.09 -30.86
N HIS A 195 -13.06 -24.06 -31.17
CA HIS A 195 -13.08 -24.65 -32.50
C HIS A 195 -13.87 -23.68 -33.38
N ASP A 196 -13.15 -23.00 -34.27
CA ASP A 196 -13.73 -22.23 -35.38
C ASP A 196 -14.46 -23.16 -36.38
#